data_AF-W1DST1-F1
#
_entry.id   AF-W1DST1-F1
#
_cell.length_a   1.000
_cell.length_b   1.000
_cell.length_c   1.000
_cell.angle_alpha   90.00
_cell.angle_beta   90.00
_cell.angle_gamma   90.00
#
_symmetry.space_group_name_H-M   'P 1'
#
loop_
_entity.id
_entity.type
_entity.pdbx_description
1 polymer ?
#
loop_
_entity_poly.entity_id
_entity_poly.type
_entity_poly.pdbx_seq_one_letter_code
_entity_poly.pdbx_strand_id
1 'polypeptide(L)'
;MQTLDELGYEVADAGHTGPDDPKVIDGRHFLPQHRERIVLVGFRRDLQLHAGFTLRDIAAQYPAVRPTFGELLEPTVDAKFILTPVLWKYLYRYARKHQARGNGFGYGLVDPANPHSRGPDAFCPLL
;
A
#
# COMPACT_ATOMS: atom_id res chain seq x y z
N MET A 1 -6.50 -18.28 -12.29
CA MET A 1 -7.94 -18.49 -12.00
C MET A 1 -8.36 -19.93 -12.25
N GLN A 2 -7.93 -20.58 -13.34
CA GLN A 2 -8.33 -21.95 -13.72
C GLN A 2 -8.28 -22.99 -12.59
N THR A 3 -7.21 -23.09 -11.81
CA THR A 3 -7.13 -24.07 -10.71
C THR A 3 -8.18 -23.85 -9.62
N LEU A 4 -8.54 -22.61 -9.31
CA LEU A 4 -9.57 -22.31 -8.30
C LEU A 4 -10.97 -22.69 -8.81
N ASP A 5 -11.20 -22.50 -10.11
CA ASP A 5 -12.43 -22.91 -10.79
C ASP A 5 -12.59 -24.44 -10.82
N GLU A 6 -11.51 -25.17 -11.12
CA GLU A 6 -11.44 -26.64 -11.07
C GLU A 6 -11.67 -27.19 -9.65
N LEU A 7 -11.24 -26.47 -8.62
CA LEU A 7 -11.50 -26.79 -7.21
C LEU A 7 -12.94 -26.51 -6.77
N GLY A 8 -13.81 -26.01 -7.65
CA GLY A 8 -15.21 -25.72 -7.36
C GLY A 8 -15.42 -24.40 -6.61
N TYR A 9 -14.48 -23.46 -6.70
CA TYR A 9 -14.63 -22.10 -6.16
C TYR A 9 -15.00 -21.11 -7.25
N GLU A 10 -15.96 -20.25 -6.95
CA GLU A 10 -16.28 -19.06 -7.72
C GLU A 10 -15.51 -17.88 -7.12
N VAL A 11 -14.61 -17.27 -7.90
CA VAL A 11 -13.79 -16.15 -7.43
C VAL A 11 -14.47 -14.83 -7.76
N ALA A 12 -14.61 -13.97 -6.76
CA ALA A 12 -15.18 -12.63 -6.94
C ALA A 12 -14.42 -11.84 -8.01
N ASP A 13 -15.18 -11.19 -8.88
CA ASP A 13 -14.66 -10.34 -9.96
C ASP A 13 -13.64 -11.03 -10.88
N ALA A 14 -13.71 -12.36 -11.02
CA ALA A 14 -12.77 -13.14 -11.84
C ALA A 14 -12.75 -12.71 -13.32
N GLY A 15 -13.89 -12.23 -13.84
CA GLY A 15 -14.02 -11.73 -15.21
C GLY A 15 -13.42 -10.34 -15.46
N HIS A 16 -13.03 -9.60 -14.42
CA HIS A 16 -12.38 -8.30 -14.56
C HIS A 16 -10.86 -8.48 -14.69
N THR A 17 -10.30 -8.02 -15.81
CA THR A 17 -8.85 -7.94 -16.01
C THR A 17 -8.54 -6.61 -16.69
N GLY A 18 -7.92 -5.68 -15.99
CA GLY A 18 -7.66 -4.34 -16.52
C GLY A 18 -7.02 -3.42 -15.47
N PRO A 19 -6.75 -2.16 -15.83
CA PRO A 19 -6.17 -1.18 -14.89
C PRO A 19 -7.08 -0.89 -13.69
N ASP A 20 -8.40 -1.00 -13.87
CA ASP A 20 -9.41 -0.87 -12.80
C ASP A 20 -9.87 -2.25 -12.26
N ASP A 21 -8.94 -3.19 -12.10
CA ASP A 21 -9.25 -4.49 -11.52
C ASP A 21 -9.64 -4.34 -10.04
N PRO A 22 -10.90 -4.62 -9.65
CA PRO A 22 -11.35 -4.47 -8.26
C PRO A 22 -10.67 -5.45 -7.29
N LYS A 23 -9.99 -6.48 -7.81
CA LYS A 23 -9.15 -7.38 -7.00
C LYS A 23 -7.88 -6.69 -6.51
N VAL A 24 -7.46 -5.59 -7.14
CA VAL A 24 -6.32 -4.78 -6.69
C VAL A 24 -6.83 -3.74 -5.70
N ILE A 25 -6.42 -3.89 -4.45
CA ILE A 25 -6.80 -2.98 -3.36
C ILE A 25 -5.56 -2.22 -2.90
N ASP A 26 -5.63 -0.89 -2.90
CA ASP A 26 -4.59 -0.02 -2.36
C ASP A 26 -4.85 0.31 -0.88
N GLY A 27 -3.90 -0.02 -0.02
CA GLY A 27 -3.93 0.32 1.41
C GLY A 27 -4.06 1.83 1.69
N ARG A 28 -3.77 2.69 0.70
CA ARG A 28 -3.86 4.16 0.83
C ARG A 28 -5.22 4.65 1.31
N HIS A 29 -6.28 3.89 1.04
CA HIS A 29 -7.64 4.28 1.38
C HIS A 29 -7.92 4.12 2.89
N PHE A 30 -7.15 3.29 3.58
CA PHE A 30 -7.27 3.02 5.02
C PHE A 30 -6.16 3.68 5.84
N LEU A 31 -4.94 3.69 5.32
CA LEU A 31 -3.75 4.23 5.99
C LEU A 31 -2.97 5.13 5.03
N PRO A 32 -2.15 6.07 5.52
CA PRO A 32 -1.35 6.97 4.69
C PRO A 32 -0.12 6.27 4.08
N GLN A 33 -0.31 5.15 3.39
CA GLN A 33 0.73 4.36 2.72
C GLN A 33 0.19 3.82 1.39
N HIS A 34 0.94 3.98 0.30
CA HIS A 34 0.64 3.31 -0.96
C HIS A 34 1.06 1.84 -0.87
N ARG A 35 0.11 0.91 -0.95
CA ARG A 35 0.41 -0.52 -0.87
C ARG A 35 -0.69 -1.31 -1.57
N GLU A 36 -0.49 -1.54 -2.86
CA GLU A 36 -1.41 -2.34 -3.66
C GLU A 36 -1.14 -3.84 -3.46
N ARG A 37 -2.22 -4.60 -3.27
CA ARG A 37 -2.20 -6.06 -3.24
C ARG A 37 -3.38 -6.60 -4.02
N ILE A 38 -3.18 -7.76 -4.66
CA ILE A 38 -4.28 -8.52 -5.25
C ILE A 38 -4.94 -9.40 -4.17
N VAL A 39 -6.26 -9.35 -4.10
CA VAL A 39 -7.08 -10.14 -3.17
C VAL A 39 -7.98 -11.06 -3.98
N LEU A 40 -7.91 -12.36 -3.70
CA LEU A 40 -8.74 -13.37 -4.34
C LEU A 40 -9.73 -13.89 -3.30
N VAL A 41 -11.01 -13.57 -3.45
CA VAL A 41 -12.08 -14.07 -2.59
C VAL A 41 -12.80 -15.20 -3.31
N GLY A 42 -12.67 -16.43 -2.81
CA GLY A 42 -13.30 -17.61 -3.37
C GLY A 42 -14.51 -18.06 -2.56
N PHE A 43 -15.63 -18.28 -3.24
CA PHE A 43 -16.86 -18.85 -2.68
C PHE A 43 -17.04 -20.28 -3.15
N ARG A 44 -17.37 -21.20 -2.25
CA ARG A 44 -17.65 -22.59 -2.64
C ARG A 44 -18.96 -22.64 -3.44
N ARG A 45 -18.91 -23.19 -4.66
CA ARG A 45 -20.00 -23.10 -5.66
C ARG A 45 -21.30 -23.77 -5.20
N ASP A 46 -21.19 -24.85 -4.45
CA ASP A 46 -22.32 -25.61 -3.89
C ASP A 46 -23.14 -24.83 -2.86
N LEU A 47 -22.54 -23.83 -2.19
CA LEU A 47 -23.21 -23.01 -1.18
C LEU A 47 -23.99 -21.83 -1.76
N GLN A 48 -23.82 -21.51 -3.05
CA GLN A 48 -24.51 -20.43 -3.76
C GLN A 48 -24.42 -19.04 -3.06
N LEU A 49 -23.30 -18.78 -2.36
CA LEU A 49 -23.09 -17.55 -1.56
C LEU A 49 -22.51 -16.38 -2.37
N HIS A 50 -22.15 -16.58 -3.64
CA HIS A 50 -21.44 -15.58 -4.44
C HIS A 50 -22.34 -14.43 -4.91
N ALA A 51 -23.65 -14.64 -5.01
CA ALA A 51 -24.57 -13.69 -5.63
C ALA A 51 -24.55 -12.31 -4.93
N GLY A 52 -24.24 -11.27 -5.70
CA GLY A 52 -24.23 -9.88 -5.23
C GLY A 52 -22.94 -9.42 -4.54
N PHE A 53 -21.93 -10.29 -4.40
CA PHE A 53 -20.63 -9.89 -3.83
C PHE A 53 -19.70 -9.33 -4.92
N THR A 54 -19.09 -8.17 -4.66
CA THR A 54 -18.00 -7.59 -5.46
C THR A 54 -17.02 -6.84 -4.58
N LEU A 55 -15.74 -6.88 -4.94
CA LEU A 55 -14.71 -6.08 -4.27
C LEU A 55 -14.84 -4.58 -4.61
N ARG A 56 -15.65 -4.20 -5.59
CA ARG A 56 -15.98 -2.77 -5.84
C ARG A 56 -16.62 -2.10 -4.63
N ASP A 57 -17.33 -2.86 -3.82
CA ASP A 57 -18.04 -2.35 -2.64
C ASP A 57 -17.09 -2.04 -1.47
N ILE A 58 -15.80 -2.37 -1.57
CA ILE A 58 -14.82 -2.03 -0.54
C ILE A 58 -14.74 -0.52 -0.27
N ALA A 59 -15.08 0.30 -1.26
CA ALA A 59 -15.13 1.76 -1.10
C ALA A 59 -16.12 2.20 -0.02
N ALA A 60 -17.19 1.43 0.21
CA ALA A 60 -18.13 1.68 1.30
C ALA A 60 -17.55 1.39 2.69
N GLN A 61 -16.43 0.67 2.77
CA GLN A 61 -15.73 0.32 4.01
C GLN A 61 -14.59 1.30 4.33
N TYR A 62 -14.36 2.31 3.49
CA TYR A 62 -13.32 3.30 3.76
C TYR A 62 -13.70 4.17 4.96
N PRO A 63 -12.75 4.46 5.87
CA PRO A 63 -13.01 5.31 7.01
C PRO A 63 -13.38 6.71 6.54
N ALA A 64 -14.40 7.33 7.16
CA ALA A 64 -14.80 8.70 6.86
C ALA A 64 -13.67 9.70 7.11
N VAL A 65 -12.86 9.45 8.15
CA VAL A 65 -11.64 10.18 8.46
C VAL A 65 -10.49 9.19 8.47
N ARG A 66 -9.58 9.32 7.51
CA ARG A 66 -8.35 8.54 7.45
C ARG A 66 -7.30 9.18 8.38
N PRO A 67 -6.60 8.41 9.23
CA PRO A 67 -5.50 8.97 10.02
C PRO A 67 -4.40 9.52 9.11
N THR A 68 -3.84 10.65 9.52
CA THR A 68 -2.67 11.27 8.92
C THR A 68 -1.41 10.50 9.31
N PHE A 69 -0.32 10.70 8.56
CA PHE A 69 0.95 10.05 8.89
C PHE A 69 1.48 10.49 10.27
N GLY A 70 1.34 11.77 10.60
CA GLY A 70 1.79 12.32 11.89
C GLY A 70 1.07 11.71 13.09
N GLU A 71 -0.23 11.40 12.98
CA GLU A 71 -1.01 10.75 14.03
C GLU A 71 -0.56 9.31 14.33
N LEU A 72 0.16 8.67 13.40
CA LEU A 72 0.70 7.32 13.58
C LEU A 72 2.10 7.32 14.20
N LEU A 73 2.74 8.48 14.39
CA LEU A 73 4.08 8.57 14.94
C LEU A 73 4.06 8.55 16.47
N GLU A 74 5.01 7.83 17.05
CA GLU A 74 5.26 7.91 18.49
C GLU A 74 5.95 9.25 18.83
N PRO A 75 5.49 9.97 19.87
CA PRO A 75 6.06 11.26 20.24
C PRO A 75 7.50 11.17 20.78
N THR A 76 7.90 10.00 21.25
CA THR A 76 9.25 9.75 21.78
C THR A 76 9.78 8.45 21.19
N VAL A 77 10.90 8.54 20.48
CA VAL A 77 11.53 7.41 19.79
C VAL A 77 12.98 7.24 20.25
N ASP A 78 13.46 6.01 20.23
CA ASP A 78 14.85 5.67 20.56
C ASP A 78 15.80 6.19 19.46
N ALA A 79 16.93 6.77 19.86
CA ALA A 79 17.95 7.30 18.94
C ALA A 79 18.49 6.26 17.95
N LYS A 80 18.39 4.96 18.24
CA LYS A 80 18.77 3.89 17.30
C LYS A 80 17.98 3.89 15.99
N PHE A 81 16.79 4.50 15.98
CA PHE A 81 15.98 4.64 14.78
C PHE A 81 16.46 5.78 13.87
N ILE A 82 17.30 6.69 14.38
CA ILE A 82 17.92 7.76 13.58
C ILE A 82 18.98 7.14 12.67
N LEU A 83 18.96 7.52 11.39
CA LEU A 83 19.97 7.06 10.44
C LEU A 83 21.37 7.49 10.88
N THR A 84 22.32 6.56 10.83
CA THR A 84 23.72 6.90 11.10
C THR A 84 24.26 7.89 10.05
N PRO A 85 25.22 8.76 10.39
CA PRO A 85 25.77 9.73 9.44
C PRO A 85 26.32 9.09 8.16
N VAL A 86 26.89 7.89 8.27
CA VAL A 86 27.40 7.12 7.13
C VAL A 86 26.26 6.65 6.23
N LEU A 87 25.20 6.09 6.82
CA LEU A 87 24.03 5.59 6.08
C LEU A 87 23.29 6.74 5.39
N TRP A 88 23.07 7.86 6.08
CA TRP A 88 22.45 9.04 5.48
C TRP A 88 23.26 9.59 4.31
N LYS A 89 24.59 9.73 4.48
CA LYS A 89 25.49 10.17 3.41
C LYS A 89 25.46 9.23 2.20
N TYR A 90 25.34 7.92 2.45
CA TYR A 90 25.18 6.93 1.38
C TYR A 90 23.86 7.13 0.63
N LEU A 91 22.71 7.16 1.33
CA LEU A 91 21.39 7.34 0.72
C LEU A 91 21.29 8.65 -0.08
N TYR A 92 21.81 9.74 0.49
CA TYR A 92 21.86 11.05 -0.17
C TYR A 92 22.65 11.02 -1.49
N ARG A 93 23.85 10.41 -1.47
CA ARG A 93 24.68 10.27 -2.68
C ARG A 93 24.06 9.33 -3.70
N TYR A 94 23.45 8.24 -3.23
CA TYR A 94 22.79 7.25 -4.06
C TYR A 94 21.63 7.86 -4.84
N ALA A 95 20.73 8.58 -4.15
CA ALA A 95 19.61 9.29 -4.78
C ALA A 95 20.11 10.29 -5.84
N ARG A 96 21.10 11.12 -5.52
CA ARG A 96 21.67 12.09 -6.48
C ARG A 96 22.28 11.42 -7.71
N LYS A 97 23.02 10.31 -7.52
CA LYS A 97 23.64 9.55 -8.63
C LYS A 97 22.58 8.98 -9.57
N HIS A 98 21.49 8.44 -9.02
CA HIS A 98 20.44 7.80 -9.82
C HIS A 98 19.53 8.83 -10.49
N GLN A 99 19.22 9.94 -9.82
CA GLN A 99 18.50 11.08 -10.39
C GLN A 99 19.26 11.69 -11.57
N ALA A 100 20.58 11.88 -11.45
CA ALA A 100 21.42 12.38 -12.56
C ALA A 100 21.43 11.47 -13.80
N ARG A 101 21.07 10.19 -13.64
CA ARG A 101 20.96 9.19 -14.71
C ARG A 101 19.53 9.03 -15.24
N GLY A 102 18.59 9.86 -14.78
CA GLY A 102 17.18 9.77 -15.15
C GLY A 102 16.42 8.60 -14.52
N ASN A 103 16.99 7.97 -13.48
CA ASN A 103 16.34 6.85 -12.79
C ASN A 103 15.62 7.33 -11.52
N GLY A 104 14.45 6.76 -11.21
CA GLY A 104 13.65 7.08 -10.02
C GLY A 104 14.09 6.41 -8.70
N PHE A 105 15.36 5.99 -8.58
CA PHE A 105 15.86 5.34 -7.35
C PHE A 105 16.39 6.38 -6.34
N GLY A 106 16.10 6.19 -5.05
CA GLY A 106 16.54 7.10 -3.98
C GLY A 106 15.87 6.82 -2.64
N TYR A 107 15.68 7.88 -1.85
CA TYR A 107 14.92 7.86 -0.59
C TYR A 107 13.72 8.80 -0.69
N GLY A 108 12.65 8.52 0.06
CA GLY A 108 11.49 9.39 0.19
C GLY A 108 11.50 10.09 1.54
N LEU A 109 11.42 11.43 1.55
CA LEU A 109 11.19 12.18 2.77
C LEU A 109 9.69 12.35 2.99
N VAL A 110 9.29 12.27 4.24
CA VAL A 110 7.92 12.50 4.68
C VAL A 110 7.95 13.66 5.66
N ASP A 111 7.09 14.65 5.44
CA ASP A 111 6.86 15.72 6.39
C ASP A 111 5.63 15.36 7.24
N PRO A 112 5.78 15.02 8.52
CA PRO A 112 4.64 14.64 9.37
C PRO A 112 3.66 15.78 9.65
N ALA A 113 4.08 17.05 9.50
CA ALA A 113 3.21 18.19 9.69
C ALA A 113 2.27 18.41 8.49
N ASN A 114 2.60 17.85 7.32
CA ASN A 114 1.73 17.87 6.16
C ASN A 114 0.69 16.73 6.26
N PRO A 115 -0.62 17.03 6.40
CA PRO A 115 -1.65 16.01 6.55
C PRO A 115 -1.85 15.16 5.28
N HIS A 116 -1.33 15.60 4.14
CA HIS A 116 -1.37 14.87 2.87
C HIS A 116 -0.13 14.00 2.62
N SER A 117 0.87 14.07 3.51
CA SER A 117 2.04 13.20 3.46
C SER A 117 1.65 11.73 3.52
N ARG A 118 2.32 10.95 2.69
CA ARG A 118 2.17 9.50 2.62
C ARG A 118 3.52 8.87 2.88
N GLY A 119 3.55 7.85 3.72
CA GLY A 119 4.75 7.07 3.96
C GLY A 119 5.21 6.42 2.65
N PRO A 120 6.51 6.47 2.31
CA PRO A 120 7.08 5.65 1.26
C PRO A 120 6.96 4.16 1.64
N ASP A 121 7.03 3.27 0.64
CA ASP A 121 7.12 1.82 0.86
C ASP A 121 8.31 1.42 1.74
N ALA A 122 9.35 2.27 1.79
CA ALA A 122 10.52 2.15 2.65
C ALA A 122 10.61 3.36 3.60
N PHE A 123 10.18 3.14 4.84
CA PHE A 123 10.14 4.15 5.91
C PHE A 123 11.54 4.64 6.31
N CYS A 124 11.70 5.96 6.41
CA CYS A 124 12.80 6.60 7.11
C CYS A 124 12.16 7.50 8.18
N PRO A 125 12.26 7.17 9.48
CA PRO A 125 11.82 8.09 10.52
C PRO A 125 12.76 9.30 10.48
N LEU A 126 12.14 10.47 10.35
CA LEU A 126 12.59 11.80 10.79
C LEU A 126 14.11 12.02 11.03
N LEU A 127 14.65 12.97 10.28
CA LEU A 127 15.69 13.89 10.76
C LEU A 127 15.10 14.85 11.80
#